data_AF-C6HGY9-F1
#
_entry.id   AF-C6HGY9-F1
#
_cell.length_a   1.000
_cell.length_b   1.000
_cell.length_c   1.000
_cell.angle_alpha   90.00
_cell.angle_beta   90.00
_cell.angle_gamma   90.00
#
_symmetry.space_group_name_H-M   'P 1'
#
loop_
_entity.id
_entity.type
_entity.pdbx_description
1 polymer ?
#
loop_
_entity_poly.entity_id
_entity_poly.type
_entity_poly.pdbx_seq_one_letter_code
_entity_poly.pdbx_strand_id
1 'polypeptide(L)'
;MAQTPPTTVRLPPLFITNSAHQVCYQRAIPNTTSPTIQSRMPSREATHAGSWYSDHEPTLSSQLEKWLAQVPDELPGIGRLPIAGARVIIAPHAGYAYSGPCAAWAYKALDLSKAKRIFLLGPSHHHHLSTLALPQLTSYKTPLSPDPLPLDTDLITHLLSTTSTNTHFTTMSPPVDSAEHSLELHLPYIHHLLRTLYPTRAPAAYPRLVPMMVGSTSPATEAAFGALLAPYLADDTNAFVVSSDFCHWGLRFGYTYYLPVPAASSTTTTTTRGTATGAAEARAAIDAVSGGGAFKARSRMLGGGAGVPLIHESISACDVACMRAIASGETELFLDALRRTGNTVCGRHPIGVVMAGLEAVRRSQGEGERDGDGDGDGDGDGLQKSKFYFVRYERSSDVVAAGESSVSYVSAFTVL
;
A
#
# COMPACT_ATOMS: atom_id res chain seq x y z
N MET A 1 -29.86 22.68 53.77
CA MET A 1 -30.04 22.15 55.16
C MET A 1 -30.66 20.77 55.06
N ALA A 2 -30.41 19.90 56.02
CA ALA A 2 -30.81 18.49 56.00
C ALA A 2 -32.28 18.27 56.40
N GLN A 3 -32.84 17.12 56.01
CA GLN A 3 -33.82 16.37 56.80
C GLN A 3 -33.76 14.88 56.42
N THR A 4 -33.93 13.99 57.41
CA THR A 4 -33.75 12.53 57.33
C THR A 4 -35.05 11.79 57.77
N PRO A 5 -35.11 10.49 58.18
CA PRO A 5 -36.12 9.52 57.69
C PRO A 5 -37.06 9.08 58.88
N PRO A 6 -37.55 7.83 59.13
CA PRO A 6 -37.45 6.53 58.43
C PRO A 6 -38.71 5.61 58.49
N THR A 7 -38.50 4.29 58.35
CA THR A 7 -39.31 3.14 58.86
C THR A 7 -40.59 2.72 58.11
N THR A 8 -41.03 1.43 58.10
CA THR A 8 -40.99 0.32 59.11
C THR A 8 -41.17 -1.07 58.39
N VAL A 9 -40.50 -2.22 58.73
CA VAL A 9 -40.76 -3.27 59.79
C VAL A 9 -41.94 -4.24 59.48
N ARG A 10 -41.94 -5.61 59.65
CA ARG A 10 -40.97 -6.69 60.03
C ARG A 10 -41.59 -8.15 59.90
N LEU A 11 -40.79 -9.20 59.55
CA LEU A 11 -40.73 -10.59 60.17
C LEU A 11 -41.93 -11.61 60.11
N PRO A 12 -41.85 -12.93 60.55
CA PRO A 12 -40.74 -13.92 60.76
C PRO A 12 -41.07 -15.42 60.28
N PRO A 13 -40.83 -16.60 60.96
CA PRO A 13 -40.11 -17.75 60.32
C PRO A 13 -40.60 -19.23 60.59
N LEU A 14 -39.77 -20.22 60.18
CA LEU A 14 -39.55 -21.60 60.73
C LEU A 14 -40.64 -22.71 60.64
N PHE A 15 -40.24 -23.91 60.16
CA PHE A 15 -40.47 -25.25 60.77
C PHE A 15 -39.65 -26.38 60.07
N ILE A 16 -39.51 -27.55 60.71
CA ILE A 16 -38.69 -28.73 60.32
C ILE A 16 -39.51 -30.03 60.53
N THR A 17 -39.43 -31.02 59.63
CA THR A 17 -39.50 -32.49 59.94
C THR A 17 -39.08 -33.40 58.76
N ASN A 18 -38.75 -34.67 59.07
CA ASN A 18 -38.20 -35.74 58.19
C ASN A 18 -39.24 -36.47 57.31
N SER A 19 -38.83 -37.14 56.20
CA SER A 19 -38.64 -38.62 56.17
C SER A 19 -38.43 -39.27 54.77
N ALA A 20 -37.47 -40.20 54.72
CA ALA A 20 -37.41 -41.47 53.96
C ALA A 20 -37.33 -41.61 52.41
N HIS A 21 -36.45 -42.56 52.04
CA HIS A 21 -36.37 -43.41 50.85
C HIS A 21 -35.97 -42.85 49.47
N GLN A 22 -34.65 -42.81 49.31
CA GLN A 22 -33.87 -42.89 48.08
C GLN A 22 -34.11 -44.21 47.31
N VAL A 23 -34.49 -44.12 46.04
CA VAL A 23 -34.45 -45.24 45.07
C VAL A 23 -33.63 -44.80 43.86
N CYS A 24 -32.60 -45.57 43.52
CA CYS A 24 -31.69 -45.24 42.43
C CYS A 24 -32.33 -45.45 41.05
N TYR A 25 -32.22 -44.44 40.19
CA TYR A 25 -32.35 -44.59 38.74
C TYR A 25 -31.19 -43.86 38.05
N GLN A 26 -30.11 -44.59 37.77
CA GLN A 26 -29.07 -44.11 36.86
C GLN A 26 -29.60 -44.15 35.43
N ARG A 27 -30.08 -43.01 34.92
CA ARG A 27 -30.22 -42.82 33.47
C ARG A 27 -28.89 -42.34 32.91
N ALA A 28 -28.41 -43.03 31.88
CA ALA A 28 -27.21 -42.63 31.16
C ALA A 28 -27.40 -41.24 30.52
N ILE A 29 -26.44 -40.35 30.73
CA ILE A 29 -26.35 -39.07 30.03
C ILE A 29 -25.67 -39.34 28.68
N PRO A 30 -26.30 -39.04 27.53
CA PRO A 30 -25.61 -39.09 26.25
C PRO A 30 -24.50 -38.03 26.25
N ASN A 31 -23.26 -38.46 26.01
CA ASN A 31 -22.12 -37.56 25.94
C ASN A 31 -22.16 -36.78 24.61
N THR A 32 -22.96 -35.72 24.55
CA THR A 32 -22.97 -34.79 23.43
C THR A 32 -21.76 -33.88 23.53
N THR A 33 -20.69 -34.25 22.83
CA THR A 33 -19.60 -33.33 22.50
C THR A 33 -20.18 -32.16 21.73
N SER A 34 -20.37 -31.02 22.40
CA SER A 34 -20.66 -29.75 21.72
C SER A 34 -19.59 -29.51 20.66
N PRO A 35 -19.97 -29.08 19.44
CA PRO A 35 -18.98 -28.63 18.48
C PRO A 35 -18.23 -27.46 19.11
N THR A 36 -16.90 -27.57 19.16
CA THR A 36 -16.03 -26.48 19.59
C THR A 36 -16.42 -25.23 18.81
N ILE A 37 -16.73 -24.13 19.51
CA ILE A 37 -16.87 -22.84 18.84
C ILE A 37 -15.49 -22.51 18.27
N GLN A 38 -15.28 -22.83 16.99
CA GLN A 38 -14.20 -22.23 16.23
C GLN A 38 -14.44 -20.72 16.30
N SER A 39 -13.56 -20.04 17.04
CA SER A 39 -13.56 -18.58 17.12
C SER A 39 -13.54 -18.05 15.70
N ARG A 40 -14.66 -17.47 15.26
CA ARG A 40 -14.84 -17.00 13.88
C ARG A 40 -13.91 -15.80 13.72
N MET A 41 -12.75 -16.03 13.11
CA MET A 41 -11.68 -15.03 12.98
C MET A 41 -12.27 -13.69 12.48
N PRO A 42 -12.05 -12.58 13.21
CA PRO A 42 -12.83 -11.37 13.02
C PRO A 42 -12.54 -10.68 11.67
N SER A 43 -13.39 -9.70 11.36
CA SER A 43 -13.12 -8.71 10.32
C SER A 43 -12.28 -7.57 10.89
N ARG A 44 -11.46 -6.92 10.06
CA ARG A 44 -10.85 -5.63 10.37
C ARG A 44 -11.90 -4.53 10.24
N GLU A 45 -11.98 -3.63 11.22
CA GLU A 45 -12.79 -2.40 11.09
C GLU A 45 -12.06 -1.36 10.21
N ALA A 46 -12.81 -0.36 9.74
CA ALA A 46 -12.29 0.79 9.00
C ALA A 46 -11.88 1.91 9.97
N THR A 47 -10.79 1.71 10.71
CA THR A 47 -10.40 2.53 11.87
C THR A 47 -9.92 3.94 11.55
N HIS A 48 -9.56 4.22 10.29
CA HIS A 48 -9.11 5.53 9.83
C HIS A 48 -10.20 6.30 9.05
N ALA A 49 -11.38 5.69 8.86
CA ALA A 49 -12.56 6.38 8.36
C ALA A 49 -12.99 7.52 9.30
N GLY A 50 -13.56 8.59 8.74
CA GLY A 50 -13.96 9.80 9.48
C GLY A 50 -12.80 10.75 9.81
N SER A 51 -11.54 10.36 9.53
CA SER A 51 -10.36 11.19 9.78
C SER A 51 -9.40 11.26 8.59
N TRP A 52 -8.99 10.12 8.03
CA TRP A 52 -8.11 10.07 6.85
C TRP A 52 -8.89 10.11 5.53
N TYR A 53 -10.12 9.61 5.54
CA TYR A 53 -11.08 9.62 4.44
C TYR A 53 -12.51 9.62 5.02
N SER A 54 -13.53 9.91 4.22
CA SER A 54 -14.92 10.00 4.73
C SER A 54 -15.44 8.63 5.18
N ASP A 55 -16.08 8.58 6.34
CA ASP A 55 -16.87 7.46 6.88
C ASP A 55 -18.30 7.39 6.33
N HIS A 56 -18.74 8.40 5.57
CA HIS A 56 -20.08 8.49 5.01
C HIS A 56 -20.11 7.96 3.57
N GLU A 57 -20.79 6.84 3.34
CA GLU A 57 -20.76 6.11 2.06
C GLU A 57 -21.03 6.99 0.82
N PRO A 58 -22.10 7.80 0.75
CA PRO A 58 -22.36 8.62 -0.43
C PRO A 58 -21.27 9.67 -0.69
N THR A 59 -20.65 10.19 0.38
CA THR A 59 -19.56 11.17 0.28
C THR A 59 -18.30 10.51 -0.26
N LEU A 60 -17.94 9.35 0.28
CA LEU A 60 -16.76 8.59 -0.13
C LEU A 60 -16.89 8.09 -1.57
N SER A 61 -18.06 7.54 -1.94
CA SER A 61 -18.39 7.16 -3.31
C SER A 61 -18.23 8.33 -4.29
N SER A 62 -18.89 9.47 -4.01
CA SER A 62 -18.83 10.65 -4.88
C SER A 62 -17.41 11.23 -5.01
N GLN A 63 -16.60 11.17 -3.95
CA GLN A 63 -15.20 11.57 -3.98
C GLN A 63 -14.37 10.68 -4.93
N LEU A 64 -14.46 9.36 -4.77
CA LEU A 64 -13.74 8.39 -5.60
C LEU A 64 -14.16 8.48 -7.08
N GLU A 65 -15.46 8.55 -7.35
CA GLU A 65 -16.03 8.72 -8.70
C GLU A 65 -15.51 10.00 -9.36
N LYS A 66 -15.53 11.12 -8.62
CA LYS A 66 -15.03 12.41 -9.11
C LYS A 66 -13.54 12.34 -9.47
N TRP A 67 -12.70 11.73 -8.64
CA TRP A 67 -11.27 11.65 -8.91
C TRP A 67 -10.95 10.71 -10.08
N LEU A 68 -11.63 9.56 -10.17
CA LEU A 68 -11.51 8.65 -11.33
C LEU A 68 -12.02 9.29 -12.63
N ALA A 69 -13.05 10.14 -12.58
CA ALA A 69 -13.54 10.90 -13.73
C ALA A 69 -12.61 12.06 -14.15
N GLN A 70 -11.72 12.52 -13.27
CA GLN A 70 -10.74 13.58 -13.59
C GLN A 70 -9.48 13.07 -14.29
N VAL A 71 -9.17 11.79 -14.18
CA VAL A 71 -8.12 11.13 -14.97
C VAL A 71 -8.64 10.92 -16.40
N PRO A 72 -7.88 11.23 -17.46
CA PRO A 72 -8.29 10.94 -18.84
C PRO A 72 -8.63 9.45 -19.07
N ASP A 73 -9.53 9.15 -20.02
CA ASP A 73 -9.83 7.76 -20.41
C ASP A 73 -8.74 7.15 -21.31
N GLU A 74 -7.80 7.96 -21.80
CA GLU A 74 -6.64 7.55 -22.58
C GLU A 74 -5.44 8.39 -22.17
N LEU A 75 -4.30 7.74 -21.93
CA LEU A 75 -3.05 8.40 -21.58
C LEU A 75 -2.15 8.53 -22.83
N PRO A 76 -1.74 9.76 -23.20
CA PRO A 76 -0.89 9.98 -24.37
C PRO A 76 0.38 9.13 -24.34
N GLY A 77 0.62 8.42 -25.43
CA GLY A 77 1.79 7.54 -25.57
C GLY A 77 1.80 6.32 -24.67
N ILE A 78 0.67 5.95 -24.05
CA ILE A 78 0.52 4.76 -23.20
C ILE A 78 -0.70 3.91 -23.62
N GLY A 79 -1.85 4.53 -23.90
CA GLY A 79 -3.05 3.81 -24.34
C GLY A 79 -4.30 4.07 -23.47
N ARG A 80 -5.36 3.31 -23.76
CA ARG A 80 -6.70 3.49 -23.16
C ARG A 80 -6.80 2.84 -21.78
N LEU A 81 -7.45 3.53 -20.83
CA LEU A 81 -7.62 3.05 -19.46
C LEU A 81 -8.89 2.17 -19.27
N PRO A 82 -8.85 1.13 -18.41
CA PRO A 82 -7.65 0.59 -17.74
C PRO A 82 -6.70 -0.05 -18.74
N ILE A 83 -5.39 0.05 -18.46
CA ILE A 83 -4.36 -0.49 -19.36
C ILE A 83 -4.42 -2.01 -19.32
N ALA A 84 -4.63 -2.65 -20.47
CA ALA A 84 -4.76 -4.10 -20.56
C ALA A 84 -3.53 -4.80 -19.96
N GLY A 85 -3.75 -5.69 -18.99
CA GLY A 85 -2.65 -6.39 -18.31
C GLY A 85 -1.81 -5.55 -17.34
N ALA A 86 -2.18 -4.29 -17.05
CA ALA A 86 -1.59 -3.53 -15.96
C ALA A 86 -2.05 -4.08 -14.60
N ARG A 87 -1.29 -5.04 -14.08
CA ARG A 87 -1.63 -5.83 -12.88
C ARG A 87 -0.91 -5.39 -11.61
N VAL A 88 0.09 -4.52 -11.69
CA VAL A 88 0.76 -3.94 -10.51
C VAL A 88 0.61 -2.43 -10.53
N ILE A 89 0.34 -1.81 -9.38
CA ILE A 89 0.38 -0.35 -9.21
C ILE A 89 1.20 0.08 -8.00
N ILE A 90 1.79 1.27 -8.08
CA ILE A 90 2.24 2.06 -6.92
C ILE A 90 1.24 3.19 -6.72
N ALA A 91 0.70 3.33 -5.51
CA ALA A 91 -0.27 4.36 -5.15
C ALA A 91 0.01 4.92 -3.73
N PRO A 92 -0.36 6.18 -3.46
CA PRO A 92 -0.08 6.86 -2.19
C PRO A 92 -1.09 6.46 -1.09
N HIS A 93 -0.71 6.70 0.16
CA HIS A 93 -1.51 6.36 1.35
C HIS A 93 -1.63 7.48 2.40
N ALA A 94 -1.28 8.73 2.07
CA ALA A 94 -1.77 9.87 2.86
C ALA A 94 -3.31 9.95 2.87
N GLY A 95 -3.85 10.83 3.73
CA GLY A 95 -5.29 11.11 3.77
C GLY A 95 -5.84 11.62 2.43
N TYR A 96 -7.05 11.18 2.08
CA TYR A 96 -7.66 11.37 0.76
C TYR A 96 -7.84 12.84 0.33
N ALA A 97 -7.93 13.76 1.29
CA ALA A 97 -7.95 15.20 1.00
C ALA A 97 -6.67 15.71 0.30
N TYR A 98 -5.56 14.97 0.41
CA TYR A 98 -4.27 15.31 -0.19
C TYR A 98 -3.94 14.39 -1.37
N SER A 99 -3.93 13.06 -1.14
CA SER A 99 -3.41 12.07 -2.09
C SER A 99 -4.49 11.34 -2.89
N GLY A 100 -5.76 11.47 -2.49
CA GLY A 100 -6.91 10.83 -3.16
C GLY A 100 -6.98 11.10 -4.67
N PRO A 101 -6.82 12.35 -5.14
CA PRO A 101 -6.75 12.67 -6.57
C PRO A 101 -5.55 12.02 -7.28
N CYS A 102 -4.37 11.97 -6.64
CA CYS A 102 -3.19 11.35 -7.22
C CYS A 102 -3.41 9.83 -7.40
N ALA A 103 -3.87 9.15 -6.35
CA ALA A 103 -4.15 7.71 -6.34
C ALA A 103 -5.10 7.26 -7.47
N ALA A 104 -6.04 8.12 -7.89
CA ALA A 104 -6.96 7.84 -8.99
C ALA A 104 -6.23 7.46 -10.29
N TRP A 105 -5.05 8.01 -10.54
CA TRP A 105 -4.29 7.73 -11.77
C TRP A 105 -3.76 6.29 -11.79
N ALA A 106 -3.26 5.79 -10.65
CA ALA A 106 -2.87 4.39 -10.51
C ALA A 106 -4.10 3.47 -10.63
N TYR A 107 -5.17 3.77 -9.88
CA TYR A 107 -6.36 2.93 -9.88
C TYR A 107 -7.10 2.90 -11.21
N LYS A 108 -7.17 4.00 -11.96
CA LYS A 108 -7.78 3.99 -13.29
C LYS A 108 -6.94 3.22 -14.30
N ALA A 109 -5.63 3.11 -14.12
CA ALA A 109 -4.76 2.29 -14.96
C ALA A 109 -4.86 0.78 -14.66
N LEU A 110 -5.18 0.40 -13.42
CA LEU A 110 -5.21 -0.99 -12.94
C LEU A 110 -6.32 -1.83 -13.62
N ASP A 111 -5.92 -2.94 -14.26
CA ASP A 111 -6.85 -3.92 -14.83
C ASP A 111 -7.16 -5.05 -13.83
N LEU A 112 -8.40 -5.05 -13.32
CA LEU A 112 -8.92 -6.11 -12.43
C LEU A 112 -9.88 -7.08 -13.15
N SER A 113 -10.03 -7.01 -14.48
CA SER A 113 -11.02 -7.80 -15.25
C SER A 113 -10.88 -9.32 -15.05
N LYS A 114 -9.64 -9.80 -14.94
CA LYS A 114 -9.27 -11.21 -14.69
C LYS A 114 -8.97 -11.54 -13.23
N ALA A 115 -8.93 -10.55 -12.34
CA ALA A 115 -8.39 -10.73 -11.00
C ALA A 115 -9.21 -11.76 -10.19
N LYS A 116 -8.50 -12.70 -9.56
CA LYS A 116 -9.00 -13.61 -8.52
C LYS A 116 -8.40 -13.24 -7.16
N ARG A 117 -7.19 -12.66 -7.14
CA ARG A 117 -6.53 -12.16 -5.94
C ARG A 117 -5.96 -10.77 -6.15
N ILE A 118 -5.94 -9.99 -5.06
CA ILE A 118 -5.30 -8.68 -5.00
C ILE A 118 -4.34 -8.69 -3.81
N PHE A 119 -3.04 -8.76 -4.10
CA PHE A 119 -1.98 -8.59 -3.12
C PHE A 119 -1.88 -7.11 -2.75
N LEU A 120 -1.79 -6.81 -1.46
CA LEU A 120 -1.77 -5.44 -0.96
C LEU A 120 -0.58 -5.29 0.00
N LEU A 121 0.51 -4.69 -0.49
CA LEU A 121 1.77 -4.54 0.24
C LEU A 121 1.91 -3.10 0.70
N GLY A 122 2.07 -2.88 2.01
CA GLY A 122 2.28 -1.53 2.55
C GLY A 122 3.24 -1.49 3.73
N PRO A 123 3.95 -0.38 3.95
CA PRO A 123 4.94 -0.25 5.01
C PRO A 123 4.28 -0.26 6.39
N SER A 124 5.01 -0.71 7.41
CA SER A 124 4.61 -0.49 8.80
C SER A 124 5.13 0.85 9.33
N HIS A 125 4.21 1.65 9.88
CA HIS A 125 4.50 2.90 10.57
C HIS A 125 4.50 2.73 12.10
N HIS A 126 3.73 1.77 12.62
CA HIS A 126 3.48 1.64 14.06
C HIS A 126 4.05 0.37 14.68
N HIS A 127 4.40 -0.65 13.89
CA HIS A 127 4.90 -1.93 14.38
C HIS A 127 6.32 -2.20 13.90
N HIS A 128 7.26 -2.38 14.83
CA HIS A 128 8.64 -2.69 14.45
C HIS A 128 8.78 -4.16 14.05
N LEU A 129 9.03 -4.41 12.77
CA LEU A 129 9.39 -5.70 12.21
C LEU A 129 10.45 -5.54 11.10
N SER A 130 11.24 -6.58 10.87
CA SER A 130 12.31 -6.65 9.84
C SER A 130 12.01 -7.66 8.72
N THR A 131 10.74 -8.07 8.62
CA THR A 131 10.20 -9.04 7.67
C THR A 131 8.79 -8.60 7.22
N LEU A 132 8.02 -9.48 6.58
CA LEU A 132 6.61 -9.24 6.24
C LEU A 132 5.67 -9.91 7.25
N ALA A 133 4.58 -9.25 7.61
CA ALA A 133 3.53 -9.78 8.47
C ALA A 133 2.19 -9.97 7.74
N LEU A 134 1.48 -11.05 8.05
CA LEU A 134 0.18 -11.42 7.49
C LEU A 134 -0.94 -11.36 8.54
N PRO A 135 -2.20 -11.03 8.16
CA PRO A 135 -3.28 -10.80 9.12
C PRO A 135 -3.83 -12.09 9.72
N GLN A 136 -4.27 -12.01 10.98
CA GLN A 136 -5.05 -13.07 11.66
C GLN A 136 -6.56 -12.79 11.58
N LEU A 137 -7.04 -12.46 10.36
CA LEU A 137 -8.39 -11.95 10.08
C LEU A 137 -8.99 -12.64 8.85
N THR A 138 -10.30 -12.49 8.62
CA THR A 138 -10.99 -13.11 7.46
C THR A 138 -11.39 -12.12 6.38
N SER A 139 -11.51 -10.83 6.72
CA SER A 139 -12.07 -9.82 5.83
C SER A 139 -11.77 -8.41 6.35
N TYR A 140 -11.70 -7.41 5.47
CA TYR A 140 -11.50 -6.00 5.82
C TYR A 140 -12.72 -5.16 5.44
N LYS A 141 -13.24 -4.37 6.38
CA LYS A 141 -14.39 -3.47 6.14
C LYS A 141 -13.97 -2.17 5.45
N THR A 142 -14.93 -1.54 4.78
CA THR A 142 -14.83 -0.17 4.26
C THR A 142 -16.18 0.52 4.48
N PRO A 143 -16.27 1.87 4.47
CA PRO A 143 -17.56 2.55 4.48
C PRO A 143 -18.42 2.30 3.23
N LEU A 144 -17.87 1.74 2.14
CA LEU A 144 -18.57 1.57 0.86
C LEU A 144 -19.60 0.43 0.82
N SER A 145 -19.65 -0.40 1.87
CA SER A 145 -20.54 -1.56 1.97
C SER A 145 -20.61 -2.08 3.41
N PRO A 146 -21.77 -2.58 3.88
CA PRO A 146 -21.84 -3.33 5.14
C PRO A 146 -21.09 -4.67 5.07
N ASP A 147 -21.03 -5.30 3.89
CA ASP A 147 -20.28 -6.53 3.64
C ASP A 147 -18.80 -6.20 3.34
N PRO A 148 -17.84 -6.85 4.05
CA PRO A 148 -16.42 -6.54 3.94
C PRO A 148 -15.74 -7.21 2.72
N LEU A 149 -14.58 -6.66 2.32
CA LEU A 149 -13.69 -7.29 1.34
C LEU A 149 -13.09 -8.57 1.93
N PRO A 150 -13.22 -9.74 1.26
CA PRO A 150 -12.77 -11.01 1.81
C PRO A 150 -11.26 -11.23 1.62
N LEU A 151 -10.59 -11.82 2.60
CA LEU A 151 -9.19 -12.25 2.48
C LEU A 151 -9.09 -13.67 1.89
N ASP A 152 -7.95 -13.98 1.26
CA ASP A 152 -7.57 -15.36 0.90
C ASP A 152 -6.89 -16.04 2.11
N THR A 153 -7.71 -16.52 3.05
CA THR A 153 -7.23 -17.15 4.30
C THR A 153 -6.40 -18.41 4.05
N ASP A 154 -6.66 -19.12 2.97
CA ASP A 154 -6.00 -20.37 2.64
C ASP A 154 -4.58 -20.08 2.11
N LEU A 155 -4.45 -19.10 1.21
CA LEU A 155 -3.15 -18.61 0.77
C LEU A 155 -2.37 -17.93 1.91
N ILE A 156 -3.01 -17.13 2.75
CA ILE A 156 -2.36 -16.52 3.93
C ILE A 156 -1.80 -17.60 4.85
N THR A 157 -2.55 -18.67 5.11
CA THR A 157 -2.10 -19.80 5.92
C THR A 157 -0.93 -20.54 5.25
N HIS A 158 -0.99 -20.74 3.93
CA HIS A 158 0.10 -21.34 3.17
C HIS A 158 1.39 -20.50 3.19
N LEU A 159 1.28 -19.18 3.01
CA LEU A 159 2.42 -18.25 3.09
C LEU A 159 3.03 -18.23 4.50
N LEU A 160 2.22 -18.21 5.56
CA LEU A 160 2.71 -18.35 6.95
C LEU A 160 3.47 -19.65 7.20
N SER A 161 3.08 -20.75 6.54
CA SER A 161 3.82 -22.03 6.62
C SER A 161 5.07 -22.09 5.74
N THR A 162 5.21 -21.19 4.75
CA THR A 162 6.31 -21.18 3.80
C THR A 162 7.50 -20.47 4.43
N THR A 163 8.57 -21.22 4.71
CA THR A 163 9.78 -20.69 5.33
C THR A 163 11.04 -21.10 4.57
N SER A 164 11.98 -20.16 4.44
CA SER A 164 13.32 -20.37 3.88
C SER A 164 14.28 -19.31 4.44
N THR A 165 15.56 -19.39 4.09
CA THR A 165 16.55 -18.36 4.43
C THR A 165 16.09 -16.99 3.94
N ASN A 166 15.95 -16.04 4.89
CA ASN A 166 15.45 -14.67 4.68
C ASN A 166 13.97 -14.53 4.25
N THR A 167 13.19 -15.61 4.14
CA THR A 167 11.72 -15.54 3.96
C THR A 167 11.01 -16.26 5.10
N HIS A 168 10.54 -15.50 6.07
CA HIS A 168 9.64 -15.98 7.12
C HIS A 168 8.61 -14.90 7.40
N PHE A 169 7.35 -15.17 7.04
CA PHE A 169 6.24 -14.31 7.40
C PHE A 169 5.93 -14.41 8.89
N THR A 170 5.78 -13.27 9.56
CA THR A 170 5.18 -13.19 10.90
C THR A 170 3.68 -12.95 10.80
N THR A 171 2.99 -12.88 11.94
CA THR A 171 1.59 -12.46 12.02
C THR A 171 1.46 -11.03 12.54
N MET A 172 0.50 -10.28 12.00
CA MET A 172 -0.01 -9.07 12.62
C MET A 172 -1.33 -9.37 13.34
N SER A 173 -1.38 -9.04 14.63
CA SER A 173 -2.57 -9.22 15.45
C SER A 173 -3.64 -8.15 15.10
N PRO A 174 -4.93 -8.39 15.39
CA PRO A 174 -5.99 -7.44 15.03
C PRO A 174 -5.76 -5.98 15.49
N PRO A 175 -5.21 -5.70 16.70
CA PRO A 175 -4.87 -4.33 17.10
C PRO A 175 -3.70 -3.72 16.32
N VAL A 176 -2.70 -4.53 15.91
CA VAL A 176 -1.57 -4.06 15.09
C VAL A 176 -2.04 -3.71 13.68
N ASP A 177 -2.84 -4.59 13.07
CA ASP A 177 -3.43 -4.38 11.74
C ASP A 177 -4.36 -3.16 11.73
N SER A 178 -5.22 -3.03 12.74
CA SER A 178 -6.16 -1.90 12.88
C SER A 178 -5.47 -0.57 13.21
N ALA A 179 -4.24 -0.58 13.70
CA ALA A 179 -3.44 0.63 13.91
C ALA A 179 -2.67 1.07 12.66
N GLU A 180 -2.45 0.19 11.68
CA GLU A 180 -1.77 0.53 10.45
C GLU A 180 -2.73 1.12 9.41
N HIS A 181 -2.34 2.24 8.79
CA HIS A 181 -3.16 2.94 7.79
C HIS A 181 -2.71 2.63 6.36
N SER A 182 -1.44 2.25 6.15
CA SER A 182 -0.87 2.08 4.80
C SER A 182 -1.61 1.05 3.94
N LEU A 183 -2.20 0.00 4.56
CA LEU A 183 -3.06 -0.96 3.88
C LEU A 183 -4.50 -0.44 3.72
N GLU A 184 -5.03 0.21 4.76
CA GLU A 184 -6.44 0.65 4.81
C GLU A 184 -6.80 1.68 3.73
N LEU A 185 -5.89 2.62 3.46
CA LEU A 185 -6.13 3.71 2.50
C LEU A 185 -6.30 3.23 1.05
N HIS A 186 -6.01 1.96 0.74
CA HIS A 186 -6.28 1.34 -0.55
C HIS A 186 -7.65 0.67 -0.66
N LEU A 187 -8.30 0.36 0.48
CA LEU A 187 -9.50 -0.46 0.49
C LEU A 187 -10.73 0.22 -0.13
N PRO A 188 -11.01 1.53 0.09
CA PRO A 188 -12.11 2.21 -0.59
C PRO A 188 -11.96 2.21 -2.12
N TYR A 189 -10.76 2.50 -2.64
CA TYR A 189 -10.50 2.44 -4.08
C TYR A 189 -10.69 1.02 -4.64
N ILE A 190 -10.10 0.00 -4.00
CA ILE A 190 -10.26 -1.41 -4.41
C ILE A 190 -11.75 -1.81 -4.42
N HIS A 191 -12.49 -1.52 -3.35
CA HIS A 191 -13.92 -1.82 -3.27
C HIS A 191 -14.72 -1.07 -4.34
N HIS A 192 -14.43 0.20 -4.58
CA HIS A 192 -15.11 1.01 -5.59
C HIS A 192 -14.91 0.45 -7.01
N LEU A 193 -13.68 0.12 -7.39
CA LEU A 193 -13.37 -0.51 -8.69
C LEU A 193 -14.10 -1.85 -8.85
N LEU A 194 -14.07 -2.70 -7.82
CA LEU A 194 -14.72 -4.01 -7.86
C LEU A 194 -16.24 -3.92 -7.92
N ARG A 195 -16.84 -2.94 -7.23
CA ARG A 195 -18.28 -2.62 -7.32
C ARG A 195 -18.67 -2.17 -8.73
N THR A 196 -17.83 -1.34 -9.37
CA THR A 196 -18.06 -0.86 -10.75
C THR A 196 -17.88 -1.97 -11.78
N LEU A 197 -16.87 -2.83 -11.63
CA LEU A 197 -16.58 -3.95 -12.52
C LEU A 197 -17.58 -5.11 -12.37
N TYR A 198 -18.10 -5.33 -11.16
CA TYR A 198 -19.00 -6.45 -10.83
C TYR A 198 -20.27 -5.97 -10.10
N PRO A 199 -21.12 -5.14 -10.71
CA PRO A 199 -22.25 -4.46 -10.05
C PRO A 199 -23.34 -5.41 -9.53
N THR A 200 -23.34 -6.68 -9.95
CA THR A 200 -24.28 -7.72 -9.51
C THR A 200 -23.66 -8.74 -8.55
N ARG A 201 -22.37 -8.64 -8.21
CA ARG A 201 -21.71 -9.54 -7.24
C ARG A 201 -21.68 -8.91 -5.85
N ALA A 202 -22.02 -9.69 -4.84
CA ALA A 202 -21.80 -9.31 -3.45
C ALA A 202 -20.29 -9.29 -3.11
N PRO A 203 -19.82 -8.46 -2.17
CA PRO A 203 -18.39 -8.34 -1.84
C PRO A 203 -17.71 -9.66 -1.44
N ALA A 204 -18.44 -10.61 -0.83
CA ALA A 204 -17.90 -11.95 -0.51
C ALA A 204 -17.46 -12.78 -1.75
N ALA A 205 -17.93 -12.40 -2.94
CA ALA A 205 -17.59 -12.99 -4.24
C ALA A 205 -16.65 -12.11 -5.09
N TYR A 206 -16.10 -11.03 -4.51
CA TYR A 206 -15.03 -10.26 -5.12
C TYR A 206 -13.68 -11.02 -5.08
N PRO A 207 -12.69 -10.59 -5.88
CA PRO A 207 -11.32 -11.06 -5.79
C PRO A 207 -10.79 -10.94 -4.36
N ARG A 208 -10.08 -11.98 -3.90
CA ARG A 208 -9.65 -12.12 -2.51
C ARG A 208 -8.42 -11.27 -2.23
N LEU A 209 -8.42 -10.55 -1.12
CA LEU A 209 -7.25 -9.76 -0.72
C LEU A 209 -6.17 -10.63 -0.07
N VAL A 210 -4.90 -10.28 -0.31
CA VAL A 210 -3.74 -10.82 0.41
C VAL A 210 -2.94 -9.65 1.00
N PRO A 211 -3.34 -9.13 2.18
CA PRO A 211 -2.66 -8.00 2.82
C PRO A 211 -1.32 -8.42 3.40
N MET A 212 -0.27 -7.61 3.20
CA MET A 212 1.08 -7.84 3.68
C MET A 212 1.64 -6.54 4.26
N MET A 213 1.82 -6.49 5.58
CA MET A 213 2.54 -5.40 6.24
C MET A 213 4.04 -5.64 6.08
N VAL A 214 4.75 -4.74 5.40
CA VAL A 214 6.18 -4.83 5.12
C VAL A 214 6.97 -3.99 6.13
N GLY A 215 7.92 -4.62 6.81
CA GLY A 215 8.76 -3.96 7.80
C GLY A 215 9.91 -3.13 7.25
N SER A 216 10.80 -2.75 8.17
CA SER A 216 12.12 -2.20 7.85
C SER A 216 13.06 -3.34 7.48
N THR A 217 12.93 -3.85 6.25
CA THR A 217 13.65 -5.02 5.73
C THR A 217 15.07 -4.68 5.26
N SER A 218 15.81 -5.69 4.82
CA SER A 218 17.09 -5.54 4.11
C SER A 218 16.94 -5.86 2.62
N PRO A 219 17.86 -5.40 1.74
CA PRO A 219 17.86 -5.78 0.32
C PRO A 219 17.87 -7.31 0.09
N ALA A 220 18.57 -8.07 0.94
CA ALA A 220 18.58 -9.53 0.87
C ALA A 220 17.24 -10.15 1.26
N THR A 221 16.52 -9.54 2.20
CA THR A 221 15.14 -9.91 2.58
C THR A 221 14.17 -9.56 1.45
N GLU A 222 14.29 -8.37 0.86
CA GLU A 222 13.48 -7.90 -0.26
C GLU A 222 13.63 -8.80 -1.48
N ALA A 223 14.86 -9.15 -1.85
CA ALA A 223 15.15 -10.07 -2.95
C ALA A 223 14.57 -11.47 -2.69
N ALA A 224 14.64 -11.98 -1.46
CA ALA A 224 14.12 -13.29 -1.10
C ALA A 224 12.58 -13.33 -1.12
N PHE A 225 11.90 -12.32 -0.58
CA PHE A 225 10.45 -12.20 -0.68
C PHE A 225 9.98 -11.91 -2.11
N GLY A 226 10.73 -11.12 -2.89
CA GLY A 226 10.47 -10.92 -4.31
C GLY A 226 10.50 -12.23 -5.09
N ALA A 227 11.53 -13.05 -4.88
CA ALA A 227 11.61 -14.39 -5.49
C ALA A 227 10.47 -15.32 -5.05
N LEU A 228 10.04 -15.25 -3.77
CA LEU A 228 8.88 -16.00 -3.26
C LEU A 228 7.57 -15.54 -3.90
N LEU A 229 7.42 -14.25 -4.19
CA LEU A 229 6.21 -13.66 -4.79
C LEU A 229 6.20 -13.72 -6.33
N ALA A 230 7.33 -13.98 -6.98
CA ALA A 230 7.45 -14.02 -8.45
C ALA A 230 6.45 -14.97 -9.15
N PRO A 231 6.15 -16.18 -8.64
CA PRO A 231 5.11 -17.04 -9.24
C PRO A 231 3.71 -16.41 -9.19
N TYR A 232 3.41 -15.63 -8.16
CA TYR A 232 2.12 -14.93 -8.03
C TYR A 232 2.07 -13.69 -8.92
N LEU A 233 3.18 -12.98 -9.15
CA LEU A 233 3.29 -11.91 -10.14
C LEU A 233 3.08 -12.45 -11.57
N ALA A 234 3.65 -13.62 -11.89
CA ALA A 234 3.53 -14.24 -13.21
C ALA A 234 2.11 -14.73 -13.57
N ASP A 235 1.31 -15.15 -12.59
CA ASP A 235 -0.09 -15.58 -12.76
C ASP A 235 -1.01 -14.39 -13.15
N ASP A 236 -1.58 -14.45 -14.36
CA ASP A 236 -2.40 -13.38 -14.95
C ASP A 236 -3.73 -13.10 -14.23
N THR A 237 -4.07 -13.93 -13.24
CA THR A 237 -5.24 -13.75 -12.38
C THR A 237 -4.93 -13.10 -11.02
N ASN A 238 -3.69 -12.65 -10.80
CA ASN A 238 -3.32 -11.86 -9.63
C ASN A 238 -2.99 -10.41 -9.99
N ALA A 239 -3.40 -9.48 -9.12
CA ALA A 239 -3.02 -8.07 -9.14
C ALA A 239 -2.29 -7.68 -7.84
N PHE A 240 -1.50 -6.61 -7.88
CA PHE A 240 -0.67 -6.13 -6.78
C PHE A 240 -0.83 -4.62 -6.59
N VAL A 241 -1.11 -4.20 -5.36
CA VAL A 241 -1.16 -2.79 -4.94
C VAL A 241 0.01 -2.55 -3.99
N VAL A 242 0.92 -1.66 -4.39
CA VAL A 242 2.10 -1.27 -3.63
C VAL A 242 1.87 0.11 -3.05
N SER A 243 1.76 0.16 -1.73
CA SER A 243 1.40 1.35 -0.96
C SER A 243 2.64 2.20 -0.64
N SER A 244 2.74 3.40 -1.20
CA SER A 244 3.85 4.34 -0.94
C SER A 244 3.51 5.80 -1.25
N ASP A 245 3.63 6.66 -0.25
CA ASP A 245 4.01 8.06 -0.45
C ASP A 245 5.52 8.15 -0.79
N PHE A 246 5.98 9.31 -1.26
CA PHE A 246 7.37 9.58 -1.67
C PHE A 246 8.08 10.50 -0.66
N CYS A 247 8.87 11.50 -1.05
CA CYS A 247 9.61 12.34 -0.10
C CYS A 247 8.72 12.98 0.98
N HIS A 248 8.97 12.62 2.24
CA HIS A 248 8.53 13.36 3.43
C HIS A 248 9.60 14.40 3.79
N TRP A 249 9.47 15.63 3.30
CA TRP A 249 10.46 16.70 3.50
C TRP A 249 10.06 17.66 4.61
N GLY A 250 10.99 18.00 5.49
CA GLY A 250 10.86 19.03 6.52
C GLY A 250 11.44 18.60 7.87
N LEU A 251 11.69 19.59 8.73
CA LEU A 251 12.28 19.37 10.06
C LEU A 251 11.49 18.35 10.90
N ARG A 252 10.16 18.31 10.77
CA ARG A 252 9.29 17.35 11.49
C ARG A 252 9.52 15.88 11.12
N PHE A 253 10.14 15.61 9.96
CA PHE A 253 10.47 14.26 9.49
C PHE A 253 11.96 13.93 9.68
N GLY A 254 12.76 14.84 10.25
CA GLY A 254 14.21 14.68 10.36
C GLY A 254 14.96 14.74 9.01
N TYR A 255 14.26 15.06 7.91
CA TYR A 255 14.80 15.02 6.56
C TYR A 255 14.64 16.36 5.86
N THR A 256 15.76 17.01 5.53
CA THR A 256 15.79 18.32 4.85
C THR A 256 16.82 18.34 3.72
N TYR A 257 16.99 17.23 3.00
CA TYR A 257 17.96 17.16 1.91
C TYR A 257 17.70 18.23 0.84
N TYR A 258 18.76 18.89 0.39
CA TYR A 258 18.69 19.98 -0.57
C TYR A 258 19.89 19.98 -1.52
N LEU A 259 19.59 20.25 -2.79
CA LEU A 259 20.54 20.35 -3.90
C LEU A 259 20.88 21.83 -4.15
N PRO A 260 22.12 22.27 -3.87
CA PRO A 260 22.51 23.68 -3.97
C PRO A 260 22.84 24.15 -5.39
N VAL A 261 22.76 23.27 -6.38
CA VAL A 261 22.98 23.53 -7.80
C VAL A 261 21.71 23.16 -8.56
N PRO A 262 21.28 23.93 -9.58
CA PRO A 262 20.17 23.53 -10.43
C PRO A 262 20.42 22.15 -11.04
N ALA A 263 19.68 21.15 -10.57
CA ALA A 263 19.49 19.92 -11.33
C ALA A 263 18.97 20.34 -12.70
N ALA A 264 19.67 19.95 -13.77
CA ALA A 264 19.47 20.48 -15.11
C ALA A 264 17.98 20.35 -15.52
N SER A 265 17.29 21.50 -15.54
CA SER A 265 15.84 21.69 -15.74
C SER A 265 15.06 20.42 -16.08
N SER A 266 14.73 19.60 -15.08
CA SER A 266 13.82 18.47 -15.25
C SER A 266 12.38 18.98 -15.27
N THR A 267 12.08 19.73 -16.33
CA THR A 267 10.74 20.26 -16.62
C THR A 267 9.75 19.11 -16.63
N THR A 268 8.82 19.11 -15.65
CA THR A 268 7.61 18.29 -15.51
C THR A 268 7.55 17.09 -16.45
N THR A 269 8.43 16.11 -16.25
CA THR A 269 8.39 14.86 -17.01
C THR A 269 7.47 13.89 -16.29
N THR A 270 6.16 14.17 -16.38
CA THR A 270 5.18 13.09 -16.51
C THR A 270 5.75 12.14 -17.56
N THR A 271 5.80 10.84 -17.31
CA THR A 271 6.33 9.85 -18.26
C THR A 271 5.28 9.58 -19.35
N THR A 272 4.86 10.65 -20.04
CA THR A 272 3.83 10.73 -21.11
C THR A 272 4.38 10.43 -22.50
N ARG A 273 5.59 9.86 -22.56
CA ARG A 273 6.02 9.00 -23.65
C ARG A 273 6.21 7.64 -23.01
N GLY A 274 5.47 6.62 -23.46
CA GLY A 274 5.55 5.24 -22.95
C GLY A 274 6.88 4.53 -23.24
N THR A 275 7.93 5.27 -23.56
CA THR A 275 9.31 4.80 -23.57
C THR A 275 9.75 4.57 -22.12
N ALA A 276 9.91 3.31 -21.73
CA ALA A 276 10.42 2.97 -20.41
C ALA A 276 11.82 3.59 -20.19
N THR A 277 12.05 4.17 -19.01
CA THR A 277 13.35 4.72 -18.63
C THR A 277 14.44 3.65 -18.72
N GLY A 278 15.55 3.98 -19.37
CA GLY A 278 16.73 3.10 -19.45
C GLY A 278 17.61 3.20 -18.20
N ALA A 279 18.38 2.16 -17.90
CA ALA A 279 19.30 2.14 -16.77
C ALA A 279 20.33 3.29 -16.78
N ALA A 280 20.80 3.69 -17.96
CA ALA A 280 21.70 4.83 -18.14
C ALA A 280 21.04 6.17 -17.78
N GLU A 281 19.78 6.38 -18.14
CA GLU A 281 19.02 7.60 -17.77
C GLU A 281 18.77 7.63 -16.25
N ALA A 282 18.43 6.48 -15.66
CA ALA A 282 18.28 6.35 -14.21
C ALA A 282 19.58 6.67 -13.46
N ARG A 283 20.72 6.09 -13.87
CA ARG A 283 22.05 6.39 -13.29
C ARG A 283 22.38 7.89 -13.40
N ALA A 284 22.18 8.51 -14.57
CA ALA A 284 22.40 9.94 -14.75
C ALA A 284 21.51 10.82 -13.85
N ALA A 285 20.25 10.43 -13.64
CA ALA A 285 19.34 11.13 -12.73
C ALA A 285 19.76 10.98 -11.26
N ILE A 286 20.26 9.81 -10.86
CA ILE A 286 20.79 9.54 -9.51
C ILE A 286 22.07 10.36 -9.26
N ASP A 287 23.02 10.36 -10.20
CA ASP A 287 24.26 11.13 -10.08
C ASP A 287 23.98 12.64 -9.99
N ALA A 288 23.02 13.16 -10.76
CA ALA A 288 22.60 14.56 -10.72
C ALA A 288 22.05 15.00 -9.35
N VAL A 289 21.54 14.07 -8.52
CA VAL A 289 21.02 14.37 -7.17
C VAL A 289 21.94 13.92 -6.03
N SER A 290 23.15 13.43 -6.32
CA SER A 290 24.06 12.90 -5.29
C SER A 290 24.85 13.97 -4.53
N GLY A 291 24.97 15.19 -5.09
CA GLY A 291 25.80 16.27 -4.54
C GLY A 291 25.14 17.13 -3.46
N GLY A 292 23.94 16.79 -3.00
CA GLY A 292 23.19 17.55 -2.01
C GLY A 292 23.54 17.21 -0.55
N GLY A 293 22.80 17.81 0.38
CA GLY A 293 22.93 17.51 1.80
C GLY A 293 21.85 18.19 2.65
N ALA A 294 21.88 17.95 3.96
CA ALA A 294 20.87 18.51 4.88
C ALA A 294 20.88 20.04 4.88
N PHE A 295 19.73 20.64 4.56
CA PHE A 295 19.52 22.09 4.56
C PHE A 295 19.63 22.63 5.99
N LYS A 296 20.60 23.52 6.21
CA LYS A 296 20.84 24.18 7.50
C LYS A 296 20.19 25.55 7.45
N ALA A 297 19.34 25.90 8.43
CA ALA A 297 18.59 27.16 8.49
C ALA A 297 19.45 28.46 8.47
N ARG A 298 20.79 28.33 8.57
CA ARG A 298 21.79 29.40 8.43
C ARG A 298 22.27 29.64 6.98
N SER A 299 21.87 28.80 6.02
CA SER A 299 22.01 29.09 4.59
C SER A 299 21.03 30.21 4.23
N ARG A 300 21.56 31.41 3.98
CA ARG A 300 20.76 32.63 3.75
C ARG A 300 19.89 32.49 2.49
N MET A 301 18.57 32.62 2.67
CA MET A 301 17.50 32.90 1.67
C MET A 301 17.54 32.06 0.38
N LEU A 302 16.69 31.06 0.13
CA LEU A 302 15.21 30.99 0.30
C LEU A 302 14.43 32.08 -0.45
N GLY A 303 14.86 32.44 -1.66
CA GLY A 303 14.18 33.48 -2.45
C GLY A 303 14.47 33.48 -3.95
N GLY A 304 14.88 32.35 -4.55
CA GLY A 304 15.08 32.24 -6.00
C GLY A 304 16.08 33.25 -6.59
N GLY A 305 17.12 33.61 -5.83
CA GLY A 305 18.23 34.40 -6.38
C GLY A 305 18.85 33.66 -7.57
N ALA A 306 19.26 34.40 -8.61
CA ALA A 306 19.68 33.82 -9.89
C ALA A 306 20.68 32.67 -9.73
N GLY A 307 20.22 31.43 -10.03
CA GLY A 307 21.02 30.21 -9.94
C GLY A 307 20.84 29.36 -8.67
N VAL A 308 20.01 29.75 -7.70
CA VAL A 308 19.72 28.96 -6.48
C VAL A 308 18.37 28.24 -6.59
N PRO A 309 18.33 26.89 -6.58
CA PRO A 309 17.07 26.13 -6.69
C PRO A 309 16.11 26.35 -5.53
N LEU A 310 14.82 26.26 -5.80
CA LEU A 310 13.77 26.23 -4.77
C LEU A 310 13.78 24.87 -4.06
N ILE A 311 13.33 24.82 -2.79
CA ILE A 311 13.35 23.56 -2.03
C ILE A 311 12.48 22.50 -2.72
N HIS A 312 11.28 22.86 -3.17
CA HIS A 312 10.40 21.92 -3.90
C HIS A 312 10.97 21.44 -5.24
N GLU A 313 11.85 22.21 -5.91
CA GLU A 313 12.59 21.72 -7.08
C GLU A 313 13.61 20.66 -6.69
N SER A 314 14.32 20.86 -5.57
CA SER A 314 15.21 19.83 -5.02
C SER A 314 14.46 18.57 -4.57
N ILE A 315 13.26 18.71 -3.99
CA ILE A 315 12.38 17.58 -3.66
C ILE A 315 11.99 16.85 -4.95
N SER A 316 11.55 17.59 -5.98
CA SER A 316 11.20 17.06 -7.30
C SER A 316 12.34 16.23 -7.88
N ALA A 317 13.57 16.75 -7.85
CA ALA A 317 14.72 16.07 -8.42
C ALA A 317 15.01 14.74 -7.71
N CYS A 318 15.01 14.72 -6.37
CA CYS A 318 15.21 13.48 -5.60
C CYS A 318 14.09 12.45 -5.82
N ASP A 319 12.82 12.89 -5.88
CA ASP A 319 11.70 12.00 -6.19
C ASP A 319 11.80 11.45 -7.62
N VAL A 320 12.07 12.30 -8.61
CA VAL A 320 12.23 11.90 -10.02
C VAL A 320 13.40 10.95 -10.22
N ALA A 321 14.51 11.12 -9.48
CA ALA A 321 15.61 10.15 -9.48
C ALA A 321 15.16 8.78 -8.95
N CYS A 322 14.40 8.73 -7.85
CA CYS A 322 13.78 7.49 -7.36
C CYS A 322 12.77 6.90 -8.37
N MET A 323 11.90 7.71 -8.97
CA MET A 323 10.92 7.28 -9.98
C MET A 323 11.61 6.68 -11.22
N ARG A 324 12.65 7.34 -11.75
CA ARG A 324 13.45 6.84 -12.87
C ARG A 324 14.17 5.53 -12.54
N ALA A 325 14.71 5.43 -11.33
CA ALA A 325 15.33 4.21 -10.85
C ALA A 325 14.33 3.03 -10.79
N ILE A 326 13.12 3.28 -10.27
CA ILE A 326 12.03 2.28 -10.25
C ILE A 326 11.58 1.92 -11.69
N ALA A 327 11.41 2.92 -12.56
CA ALA A 327 11.00 2.75 -13.95
C ALA A 327 12.03 1.98 -14.81
N SER A 328 13.32 2.03 -14.45
CA SER A 328 14.36 1.22 -15.10
C SER A 328 14.14 -0.28 -14.97
N GLY A 329 13.46 -0.71 -13.89
CA GLY A 329 13.28 -2.11 -13.52
C GLY A 329 14.48 -2.74 -12.80
N GLU A 330 15.56 -1.99 -12.53
CA GLU A 330 16.72 -2.43 -11.74
C GLU A 330 16.56 -2.06 -10.25
N THR A 331 16.41 -3.05 -9.38
CA THR A 331 16.25 -2.85 -7.93
C THR A 331 17.45 -2.12 -7.31
N GLU A 332 18.68 -2.44 -7.73
CA GLU A 332 19.88 -1.79 -7.19
C GLU A 332 19.99 -0.30 -7.52
N LEU A 333 19.44 0.17 -8.64
CA LEU A 333 19.40 1.62 -8.92
C LEU A 333 18.46 2.34 -7.97
N PHE A 334 17.33 1.73 -7.62
CA PHE A 334 16.41 2.32 -6.64
C PHE A 334 17.07 2.37 -5.25
N LEU A 335 17.76 1.29 -4.86
CA LEU A 335 18.55 1.27 -3.63
C LEU A 335 19.69 2.31 -3.66
N ASP A 336 20.35 2.53 -4.80
CA ASP A 336 21.41 3.54 -4.93
C ASP A 336 20.87 4.98 -4.81
N ALA A 337 19.73 5.27 -5.43
CA ALA A 337 19.02 6.54 -5.29
C ALA A 337 18.73 6.86 -3.82
N LEU A 338 18.23 5.86 -3.07
CA LEU A 338 17.96 5.97 -1.63
C LEU A 338 19.25 6.12 -0.81
N ARG A 339 20.32 5.36 -1.12
CA ARG A 339 21.61 5.45 -0.42
C ARG A 339 22.26 6.83 -0.56
N ARG A 340 22.19 7.45 -1.74
CA ARG A 340 22.84 8.74 -2.06
C ARG A 340 22.08 9.96 -1.53
N THR A 341 20.76 9.90 -1.52
CA THR A 341 19.90 11.04 -1.13
C THR A 341 19.34 10.92 0.29
N GLY A 342 19.16 9.70 0.79
CA GLY A 342 18.39 9.42 2.00
C GLY A 342 16.88 9.64 1.83
N ASN A 343 16.35 9.68 0.59
CA ASN A 343 14.96 10.06 0.33
C ASN A 343 13.96 9.22 1.14
N THR A 344 13.02 9.90 1.79
CA THR A 344 12.12 9.35 2.81
C THR A 344 10.89 8.65 2.23
N VAL A 345 11.06 7.95 1.10
CA VAL A 345 10.02 7.10 0.49
C VAL A 345 9.57 6.04 1.50
N CYS A 346 8.35 6.16 2.02
CA CYS A 346 7.86 5.34 3.13
C CYS A 346 7.67 3.87 2.71
N GLY A 347 7.12 3.63 1.52
CA GLY A 347 6.92 2.32 0.92
C GLY A 347 8.14 1.76 0.17
N ARG A 348 9.36 2.25 0.44
CA ARG A 348 10.59 1.75 -0.22
C ARG A 348 10.76 0.23 -0.13
N HIS A 349 10.38 -0.38 0.99
CA HIS A 349 10.51 -1.82 1.20
C HIS A 349 9.44 -2.63 0.43
N PRO A 350 8.14 -2.27 0.46
CA PRO A 350 7.15 -2.79 -0.50
C PRO A 350 7.58 -2.67 -1.96
N ILE A 351 8.12 -1.52 -2.38
CA ILE A 351 8.62 -1.29 -3.73
C ILE A 351 9.79 -2.23 -4.04
N GLY A 352 10.79 -2.34 -3.15
CA GLY A 352 11.94 -3.23 -3.30
C GLY A 352 11.56 -4.70 -3.43
N VAL A 353 10.64 -5.19 -2.59
CA VAL A 353 10.09 -6.56 -2.69
C VAL A 353 9.48 -6.82 -4.08
N VAL A 354 8.63 -5.91 -4.55
CA VAL A 354 7.95 -6.10 -5.84
C VAL A 354 8.92 -5.93 -7.02
N MET A 355 9.82 -4.96 -7.01
CA MET A 355 10.86 -4.81 -8.04
C MET A 355 11.72 -6.07 -8.16
N ALA A 356 12.19 -6.63 -7.05
CA ALA A 356 12.99 -7.86 -7.07
C ALA A 356 12.19 -9.09 -7.55
N GLY A 357 10.88 -9.11 -7.27
CA GLY A 357 9.96 -10.11 -7.82
C GLY A 357 9.76 -9.98 -9.33
N LEU A 358 9.62 -8.75 -9.84
CA LEU A 358 9.55 -8.46 -11.28
C LEU A 358 10.85 -8.84 -12.01
N GLU A 359 12.01 -8.54 -11.44
CA GLU A 359 13.30 -9.01 -11.95
C GLU A 359 13.38 -10.54 -11.99
N ALA A 360 12.83 -11.23 -10.98
CA ALA A 360 12.78 -12.69 -10.96
C ALA A 360 11.84 -13.27 -12.04
N VAL A 361 10.67 -12.63 -12.29
CA VAL A 361 9.79 -12.99 -13.41
C VAL A 361 10.53 -12.87 -14.75
N ARG A 362 11.12 -11.70 -15.06
CA ARG A 362 11.89 -11.50 -16.31
C ARG A 362 13.00 -12.53 -16.48
N ARG A 363 13.81 -12.76 -15.43
CA ARG A 363 14.87 -13.79 -15.42
C ARG A 363 14.32 -15.20 -15.70
N SER A 364 13.15 -15.55 -15.18
CA SER A 364 12.52 -16.86 -15.43
C SER A 364 11.93 -17.03 -16.84
N GLN A 365 11.53 -15.94 -17.50
CA GLN A 365 10.93 -15.95 -18.83
C GLN A 365 11.97 -15.95 -19.97
N GLY A 366 13.27 -15.96 -19.63
CA GLY A 366 14.35 -15.92 -20.62
C GLY A 366 14.66 -14.51 -21.14
N GLU A 367 14.08 -13.47 -20.55
CA GLU A 367 14.46 -12.07 -20.75
C GLU A 367 15.76 -11.76 -19.99
N GLY A 368 16.83 -12.49 -20.32
CA GLY A 368 18.20 -12.11 -19.94
C GLY A 368 18.61 -10.83 -20.65
N GLU A 369 19.52 -10.06 -20.02
CA GLU A 369 20.04 -8.75 -20.42
C GLU A 369 20.05 -8.47 -21.94
N ARG A 370 18.90 -8.02 -22.46
CA ARG A 370 18.84 -7.32 -23.74
C ARG A 370 19.14 -5.86 -23.47
N ASP A 371 20.43 -5.58 -23.27
CA ASP A 371 21.00 -4.24 -23.49
C ASP A 371 20.84 -3.90 -24.96
N GLY A 372 19.67 -3.37 -25.31
CA GLY A 372 19.32 -3.02 -26.67
C GLY A 372 18.00 -2.28 -26.75
N ASP A 373 18.02 -1.16 -27.46
CA ASP A 373 16.86 -0.41 -27.94
C ASP A 373 16.11 -1.20 -29.03
N GLY A 374 15.76 -2.45 -28.71
CA GLY A 374 15.09 -3.38 -29.61
C GLY A 374 13.57 -3.24 -29.48
N ASP A 375 12.92 -2.89 -30.58
CA ASP A 375 11.48 -3.03 -30.79
C ASP A 375 11.06 -4.50 -30.63
N GLY A 376 10.81 -4.93 -29.40
CA GLY A 376 10.50 -6.31 -29.04
C GLY A 376 8.99 -6.54 -28.90
N ASP A 377 8.39 -7.12 -29.94
CA ASP A 377 7.10 -7.84 -29.96
C ASP A 377 6.09 -7.45 -28.87
N GLY A 378 5.68 -6.17 -28.87
CA GLY A 378 4.61 -5.68 -28.01
C GLY A 378 3.24 -6.09 -28.53
N ASP A 379 2.51 -6.91 -27.75
CA ASP A 379 1.07 -7.17 -27.91
C ASP A 379 0.26 -5.88 -27.63
N GLY A 380 0.28 -4.94 -28.58
CA GLY A 380 -0.37 -3.64 -28.48
C GLY A 380 0.46 -2.59 -27.71
N ASP A 381 0.37 -1.34 -28.18
CA ASP A 381 0.75 -0.09 -27.50
C ASP A 381 2.23 0.10 -27.04
N GLY A 382 3.11 -0.90 -27.21
CA GLY A 382 4.58 -0.73 -27.12
C GLY A 382 5.16 -0.64 -25.70
N LEU A 383 4.38 -0.99 -24.67
CA LEU A 383 4.84 -0.99 -23.28
C LEU A 383 5.70 -2.23 -22.98
N GLN A 384 6.95 -2.00 -22.54
CA GLN A 384 7.82 -3.05 -21.99
C GLN A 384 7.21 -3.64 -20.71
N LYS A 385 7.12 -4.97 -20.65
CA LYS A 385 6.63 -5.73 -19.49
C LYS A 385 7.55 -5.60 -18.28
N SER A 386 6.98 -5.81 -17.10
CA SER A 386 7.70 -5.83 -15.82
C SER A 386 8.52 -4.56 -15.50
N LYS A 387 8.20 -3.42 -16.13
CA LYS A 387 8.71 -2.08 -15.80
C LYS A 387 7.59 -1.13 -15.40
N PHE A 388 7.89 -0.19 -14.51
CA PHE A 388 6.94 0.79 -13.99
C PHE A 388 6.83 2.04 -14.87
N TYR A 389 5.60 2.47 -15.15
CA TYR A 389 5.27 3.72 -15.84
C TYR A 389 4.63 4.68 -14.86
N PHE A 390 5.29 5.80 -14.56
CA PHE A 390 4.76 6.83 -13.67
C PHE A 390 3.81 7.77 -14.42
N VAL A 391 2.53 7.72 -14.03
CA VAL A 391 1.44 8.47 -14.67
C VAL A 391 1.09 9.76 -13.93
N ARG A 392 1.49 9.88 -12.65
CA ARG A 392 1.26 11.09 -11.85
C ARG A 392 2.38 11.31 -10.82
N TYR A 393 2.69 12.58 -10.58
CA TYR A 393 3.50 13.06 -9.47
C TYR A 393 2.89 14.37 -8.94
N GLU A 394 2.74 14.47 -7.62
CA GLU A 394 2.16 15.61 -6.91
C GLU A 394 2.88 15.84 -5.58
N ARG A 395 2.64 16.97 -4.94
CA ARG A 395 3.06 17.27 -3.56
C ARG A 395 1.90 17.88 -2.78
N SER A 396 1.89 17.66 -1.47
CA SER A 396 0.95 18.33 -0.55
C SER A 396 1.04 19.87 -0.60
N SER A 397 2.22 20.40 -0.92
CA SER A 397 2.59 21.81 -0.87
C SER A 397 3.93 22.03 -1.55
N ASP A 398 4.13 23.21 -2.14
CA ASP A 398 5.44 23.65 -2.63
C ASP A 398 6.22 24.35 -1.53
N VAL A 399 7.19 23.63 -0.95
CA VAL A 399 8.10 24.16 0.08
C VAL A 399 8.99 25.25 -0.51
N VAL A 400 9.00 26.40 0.14
CA VAL A 400 9.85 27.57 -0.16
C VAL A 400 10.70 28.00 1.03
N ALA A 401 10.37 27.57 2.26
CA ALA A 401 11.11 27.90 3.48
C ALA A 401 11.45 26.68 4.35
N ALA A 402 12.56 26.76 5.09
CA ALA A 402 13.06 25.65 5.92
C ALA A 402 12.18 25.28 7.13
N GLY A 403 11.22 26.13 7.51
CA GLY A 403 10.23 25.85 8.55
C GLY A 403 8.99 25.12 8.03
N GLU A 404 8.84 24.98 6.72
CA GLU A 404 7.71 24.29 6.09
C GLU A 404 8.01 22.79 5.92
N SER A 405 7.02 22.06 5.42
CA SER A 405 7.16 20.63 5.11
C SER A 405 6.17 20.23 4.02
N SER A 406 6.49 19.17 3.29
CA SER A 406 5.60 18.55 2.31
C SER A 406 5.72 17.02 2.34
N VAL A 407 4.72 16.36 1.77
CA VAL A 407 4.80 14.95 1.37
C VAL A 407 4.55 14.87 -0.14
N SER A 408 5.36 14.10 -0.84
CA SER A 408 5.19 13.82 -2.27
C SER A 408 4.32 12.59 -2.51
N TYR A 409 3.55 12.61 -3.60
CA TYR A 409 2.68 11.51 -4.01
C TYR A 409 3.00 11.12 -5.45
N VAL A 410 2.94 9.82 -5.74
CA VAL A 410 3.12 9.29 -7.09
C VAL A 410 1.96 8.39 -7.47
N SER A 411 1.80 8.12 -8.75
CA SER A 411 1.06 6.95 -9.21
C SER A 411 1.76 6.32 -10.39
N ALA A 412 1.89 5.00 -10.36
CA ALA A 412 2.52 4.22 -11.41
C ALA A 412 1.82 2.87 -11.60
N PHE A 413 2.02 2.26 -12.76
CA PHE A 413 1.56 0.90 -13.06
C PHE A 413 2.64 0.08 -13.80
N THR A 414 2.47 -1.24 -13.83
CA THR A 414 3.31 -2.17 -14.60
C THR A 414 2.43 -3.19 -15.32
N VAL A 415 2.72 -3.43 -16.61
CA VAL A 415 2.12 -4.51 -17.42
C VAL A 415 2.91 -5.81 -17.23
N LEU A 416 2.22 -6.94 -17.09
CA LEU A 416 2.80 -8.28 -16.87
C LEU A 416 2.19 -9.36 -17.77
#